data_AF-A0A016UVT3-F1
#
_entry.id   AF-A0A016UVT3-F1
#
_cell.length_a   1.000
_cell.length_b   1.000
_cell.length_c   1.000
_cell.angle_alpha   90.00
_cell.angle_beta   90.00
_cell.angle_gamma   90.00
#
_symmetry.space_group_name_H-M   'P 1'
#
loop_
_entity.id
_entity.type
_entity.pdbx_description
1 polymer ?
#
loop_
_entity_poly.entity_id
_entity_poly.type
_entity_poly.pdbx_seq_one_letter_code
_entity_poly.pdbx_strand_id
1 'polypeptide(L)'
;MRPLRKRLDEHRRALLNPSSYPSESFSRHRTLRHTHEQAPTFTVIVLHRHLTQTLERKVMEAMEIRRHNPEINSKEELREVLRLIS
;
A
#
# COMPACT_ATOMS: atom_id res chain seq x y z
N MET A 1 -15.28 -4.38 -1.52
CA MET A 1 -14.18 -3.59 -0.91
C MET A 1 -13.75 -4.22 0.40
N ARG A 2 -12.44 -4.30 0.67
CA ARG A 2 -11.90 -4.76 1.97
C ARG A 2 -11.90 -3.59 2.96
N PRO A 3 -12.37 -3.75 4.21
CA PRO A 3 -12.29 -2.70 5.23
C PRO A 3 -10.84 -2.26 5.50
N LEU A 4 -10.63 -0.96 5.75
CA LEU A 4 -9.30 -0.38 5.99
C LEU A 4 -8.53 -1.12 7.10
N ARG A 5 -9.18 -1.41 8.23
CA ARG A 5 -8.58 -2.18 9.34
C ARG A 5 -8.02 -3.52 8.88
N LYS A 6 -8.79 -4.29 8.09
CA LYS A 6 -8.33 -5.60 7.58
C LYS A 6 -7.13 -5.47 6.64
N ARG A 7 -7.05 -4.37 5.87
CA ARG A 7 -5.91 -4.08 4.99
C ARG A 7 -4.66 -3.72 5.80
N LEU A 8 -4.80 -2.92 6.86
CA LEU A 8 -3.70 -2.60 7.78
C LEU A 8 -3.17 -3.85 8.51
N ASP A 9 -4.08 -4.71 9.00
CA ASP A 9 -3.71 -5.97 9.66
C ASP A 9 -2.97 -6.92 8.72
N GLU A 10 -3.31 -6.91 7.43
CA GLU A 10 -2.59 -7.67 6.41
C GLU A 10 -1.19 -7.10 6.16
N HIS A 11 -1.05 -5.78 6.00
CA HIS A 11 0.27 -5.15 5.86
C HIS A 11 1.18 -5.43 7.06
N ARG A 12 0.62 -5.41 8.28
CA ARG A 12 1.35 -5.78 9.49
C ARG A 12 1.84 -7.23 9.46
N ARG A 13 0.99 -8.16 9.02
CA ARG A 13 1.37 -9.58 8.87
C ARG A 13 2.40 -9.78 7.75
N ALA A 14 2.29 -9.05 6.65
CA ALA A 14 3.25 -9.05 5.55
C ALA A 14 4.65 -8.59 6.00
N LEU A 15 4.74 -7.59 6.87
CA LEU A 15 6.01 -7.17 7.47
C LEU A 15 6.60 -8.20 8.45
N LEU A 16 5.74 -8.92 9.18
CA LEU A 16 6.17 -9.95 10.14
C LEU A 16 6.60 -11.25 9.47
N ASN A 17 5.91 -11.65 8.40
CA ASN A 17 6.13 -12.91 7.71
C ASN A 17 6.09 -12.72 6.18
N PRO A 18 7.11 -12.07 5.59
CA PRO A 18 7.09 -11.66 4.19
C PRO A 18 6.99 -12.82 3.20
N SER A 19 7.50 -14.00 3.53
CA SER A 19 7.44 -15.19 2.65
C SER A 19 6.02 -15.72 2.44
N SER A 20 5.12 -15.48 3.39
CA SER A 20 3.71 -15.88 3.29
C SER A 20 2.84 -14.89 2.52
N TYR A 21 3.36 -13.70 2.20
CA TYR A 21 2.67 -12.64 1.45
C TYR A 21 3.54 -12.14 0.28
N PRO A 22 3.97 -13.01 -0.65
CA PRO A 22 4.99 -12.66 -1.66
C PRO A 22 4.53 -11.58 -2.65
N SER A 23 3.22 -11.38 -2.82
CA SER A 23 2.64 -10.37 -3.70
C SER A 23 2.43 -9.00 -3.03
N GLU A 24 2.61 -8.90 -1.70
CA GLU A 24 2.44 -7.62 -1.00
C GLU A 24 3.71 -6.78 -1.09
N SER A 25 3.56 -5.51 -1.48
CA SER A 25 4.66 -4.55 -1.60
C SER A 25 5.42 -4.35 -0.29
N PHE A 26 4.72 -4.44 0.84
CA PHE A 26 5.31 -4.42 2.19
C PHE A 26 6.26 -5.60 2.44
N SER A 27 5.91 -6.81 1.99
CA SER A 27 6.79 -7.98 2.10
C SER A 27 8.06 -7.80 1.28
N ARG A 28 7.90 -7.31 0.05
CA ARG A 28 9.03 -7.01 -0.84
C ARG A 28 9.96 -5.98 -0.21
N HIS A 29 9.41 -4.88 0.32
CA HIS A 29 10.20 -3.86 1.01
C HIS A 29 10.89 -4.42 2.27
N ARG A 30 10.19 -5.21 3.10
CA ARG A 30 10.77 -5.88 4.28
C ARG A 30 11.98 -6.73 3.93
N THR A 31 11.90 -7.49 2.84
CA THR A 31 12.97 -8.40 2.38
C THR A 31 14.12 -7.65 1.72
N LEU A 32 13.89 -6.48 1.13
CA LEU A 32 14.95 -5.70 0.46
C LEU A 32 15.66 -4.72 1.38
N ARG A 33 14.96 -4.16 2.38
CA ARG A 33 15.45 -3.01 3.16
C ARG A 33 15.69 -3.31 4.63
N HIS A 34 15.03 -4.33 5.19
CA HIS A 34 15.02 -4.58 6.63
C HIS A 34 15.36 -6.04 6.98
N THR A 35 16.04 -6.77 6.09
CA THR A 35 16.22 -8.25 6.12
C THR A 35 16.54 -8.80 7.51
N HIS A 36 17.53 -8.21 8.18
CA HIS A 36 18.08 -8.69 9.44
C HIS A 36 17.53 -7.99 10.69
N GLU A 37 16.64 -7.01 10.51
CA GLU A 37 16.09 -6.20 11.60
C GLU A 37 14.76 -6.78 12.11
N GLN A 38 14.32 -6.29 13.27
CA GLN A 38 12.95 -6.53 13.70
C GLN A 38 11.96 -5.99 12.65
N ALA A 39 10.81 -6.65 12.50
CA ALA A 39 9.78 -6.15 11.59
C ALA A 39 9.40 -4.70 11.94
N PRO A 40 9.45 -3.78 10.96
CA PRO A 40 9.18 -2.38 11.23
C PRO A 40 7.71 -2.17 11.60
N THR A 41 7.47 -1.18 12.45
CA THR A 41 6.12 -0.68 12.73
C THR A 41 5.83 0.54 11.88
N PHE A 42 4.55 0.83 11.65
CA PHE A 42 4.13 2.01 10.90
C PHE A 42 3.01 2.75 11.62
N THR A 43 2.99 4.07 11.45
CA THR A 43 1.88 4.93 11.83
C THR A 43 0.94 5.13 10.65
N VAL A 44 -0.36 5.32 10.94
CA VAL A 44 -1.39 5.44 9.89
C VAL A 44 -2.02 6.82 9.95
N ILE A 45 -2.07 7.49 8.80
CA ILE A 45 -2.84 8.71 8.59
C ILE A 45 -3.90 8.39 7.54
N VAL A 46 -5.17 8.64 7.86
CA VAL A 46 -6.29 8.41 6.94
C VAL A 46 -6.56 9.67 6.15
N LEU A 47 -6.26 9.63 4.85
CA LEU A 47 -6.55 10.71 3.92
C LEU A 47 -7.96 10.56 3.33
N HIS A 48 -8.60 11.67 3.00
CA HIS A 48 -9.83 11.71 2.19
C HIS A 48 -10.98 10.82 2.69
N ARG A 49 -11.16 10.71 4.02
CA ARG A 49 -12.16 9.83 4.68
C ARG A 49 -13.61 9.99 4.20
N HIS A 50 -13.94 11.13 3.59
CA HIS A 50 -15.27 11.47 3.12
C HIS A 50 -15.57 10.87 1.73
N LEU A 51 -14.56 10.40 0.99
CA LEU A 51 -14.75 9.79 -0.33
C LEU A 51 -15.34 8.39 -0.20
N THR A 52 -16.62 8.27 -0.57
CA THR A 52 -17.37 7.02 -0.52
C THR A 52 -17.41 6.31 -1.86
N GLN A 53 -17.17 7.02 -2.97
CA GLN A 53 -17.15 6.46 -4.32
C GLN A 53 -15.82 5.76 -4.61
N THR A 54 -15.91 4.60 -5.26
CA THR A 54 -14.72 3.77 -5.58
C THR A 54 -13.77 4.46 -6.53
N LEU A 55 -14.29 5.07 -7.58
CA LEU A 55 -13.50 5.73 -8.62
C LEU A 55 -12.74 6.94 -8.06
N GLU A 56 -13.44 7.84 -7.36
CA GLU A 56 -12.84 9.01 -6.72
C GLU A 56 -11.72 8.62 -5.73
N ARG A 57 -11.94 7.56 -4.94
CA ARG A 57 -10.90 7.03 -4.05
C ARG A 57 -9.66 6.57 -4.81
N LYS A 58 -9.84 5.89 -5.95
CA LYS A 58 -8.72 5.40 -6.78
C LYS A 58 -7.97 6.53 -7.47
N VAL A 59 -8.68 7.54 -7.96
CA VAL A 59 -8.08 8.76 -8.52
C VAL A 59 -7.25 9.48 -7.44
N MET A 60 -7.82 9.68 -6.25
CA MET A 60 -7.09 10.34 -5.16
C MET A 60 -5.92 9.52 -4.64
N GLU A 61 -6.05 8.19 -4.52
CA GLU A 61 -4.92 7.30 -4.20
C GLU A 61 -3.76 7.50 -5.18
N ALA A 62 -4.04 7.50 -6.49
CA ALA A 62 -3.03 7.75 -7.51
C ALA A 62 -2.40 9.15 -7.41
N MET A 63 -3.20 10.18 -7.09
CA MET A 63 -2.70 11.55 -6.89
C MET A 63 -1.77 11.66 -5.68
N GLU A 64 -2.13 11.02 -4.55
CA GLU A 64 -1.29 11.04 -3.35
C GLU A 64 0.01 10.25 -3.52
N ILE A 65 -0.04 9.10 -4.21
CA ILE A 65 1.18 8.35 -4.57
C ILE A 65 2.09 9.21 -5.44
N ARG A 66 1.54 9.89 -6.47
CA ARG A 66 2.33 10.79 -7.32
C ARG A 66 2.91 11.97 -6.54
N ARG A 67 2.16 12.53 -5.60
CA ARG A 67 2.56 13.68 -4.78
C ARG A 67 3.69 13.35 -3.81
N HIS A 68 3.60 12.19 -3.15
CA HIS A 68 4.53 11.81 -2.09
C HIS A 68 5.66 10.88 -2.57
N ASN A 69 5.50 10.25 -3.74
CA ASN A 69 6.45 9.32 -4.35
C ASN A 69 7.07 8.30 -3.36
N PRO A 70 6.25 7.53 -2.63
CA PRO A 70 6.74 6.62 -1.60
C PRO A 70 7.53 5.46 -2.21
N GLU A 71 8.59 5.02 -1.53
CA GLU A 71 9.48 3.93 -2.00
C GLU A 71 8.78 2.57 -2.15
N ILE A 72 7.68 2.35 -1.43
CA ILE A 72 6.97 1.06 -1.39
C ILE A 72 6.09 0.86 -2.63
N ASN A 73 5.51 1.95 -3.16
CA ASN A 73 4.65 1.88 -4.34
C ASN A 73 5.50 1.91 -5.61
N SER A 74 5.21 1.03 -6.57
CA SER A 74 5.89 1.05 -7.87
C SER A 74 5.15 1.94 -8.88
N LYS A 75 5.90 2.46 -9.86
CA LYS A 75 5.31 3.17 -11.01
C LYS A 75 4.40 2.25 -11.82
N GLU A 76 4.68 0.95 -11.82
CA GLU A 76 3.90 -0.09 -12.49
C GLU A 76 2.53 -0.28 -11.82
N GLU A 77 2.46 -0.34 -10.49
CA GLU A 77 1.20 -0.39 -9.72
C GLU A 77 0.35 0.85 -10.01
N LEU A 78 0.97 2.03 -10.08
CA LEU A 78 0.30 3.27 -10.44
C LEU A 78 -0.25 3.24 -11.89
N ARG A 79 0.51 2.70 -12.84
CA ARG A 79 0.09 2.55 -14.25
C ARG A 79 -1.09 1.59 -14.41
N GLU A 80 -1.13 0.49 -13.66
CA GLU A 80 -2.27 -0.44 -13.68
C GLU A 80 -3.54 0.21 -13.14
N VAL A 81 -3.43 1.00 -12.07
CA VAL A 81 -4.58 1.76 -11.53
C VAL A 81 -5.08 2.79 -12.55
N LEU A 82 -4.19 3.49 -13.24
CA LEU A 82 -4.57 4.45 -14.28
C LEU A 82 -5.27 3.79 -15.48
N ARG A 83 -4.91 2.55 -15.84
CA ARG A 83 -5.59 1.77 -16.90
C ARG A 83 -7.03 1.41 -16.59
N LEU A 84 -7.41 1.33 -15.31
CA LEU A 84 -8.80 1.04 -14.91
C LEU A 84 -9.72 2.27 -14.99
N ILE A 85 -9.14 3.45 -15.26
CA ILE A 85 -9.83 4.74 -15.34
C ILE A 85 -9.95 5.21 -16.80
N SER A 86 -9.15 4.63 -17.71
CA SER A 86 -9.15 4.90 -19.16
C SER A 86 -10.15 4.05 -19.93
#